data_AF-A0A9X0RUK8-F1
#
_entry.id   AF-A0A9X0RUK8-F1
#
_cell.length_a   1.000
_cell.length_b   1.000
_cell.length_c   1.000
_cell.angle_alpha   90.00
_cell.angle_beta   90.00
_cell.angle_gamma   90.00
#
_symmetry.space_group_name_H-M   'P 1'
#
loop_
_entity.id
_entity.type
_entity.pdbx_description
1 polymer ?
#
loop_
_entity_poly.entity_id
_entity_poly.type
_entity_poly.pdbx_seq_one_letter_code
_entity_poly.pdbx_strand_id
1 'polypeptide(L)'
;MRNNAFALLIPAALLLSACTTVEPVIKDNGPRTAACVDGGPDSVAQQFYDLRVSQPTQGLPDSNTLAKYRPYLSDRLYQKLLSASSQNPKPAAWTRGDLFSSLAQGPTSADVASASTIPNRDARNIPLRVELSRDSKTWQDEVLMIHEGTCWVVDDVRYVGQVPHAGGGSLTQLLEAKK
;
A
#
# COMPACT_ATOMS: atom_id res chain seq x y z
N MET A 1 -11.06 -10.17 83.13
CA MET A 1 -10.21 -9.09 82.57
C MET A 1 -9.52 -9.63 81.33
N ARG A 2 -9.59 -8.88 80.21
CA ARG A 2 -8.79 -8.97 78.96
C ARG A 2 -9.01 -10.21 78.06
N ASN A 3 -9.66 -10.03 76.89
CA ASN A 3 -9.09 -9.69 75.56
C ASN A 3 -8.66 -10.98 74.80
N ASN A 4 -8.91 -11.22 73.51
CA ASN A 4 -8.96 -10.37 72.33
C ASN A 4 -9.91 -10.94 71.27
N ALA A 5 -10.71 -10.08 70.64
CA ALA A 5 -11.42 -10.40 69.40
C ALA A 5 -10.42 -10.46 68.23
N PHE A 6 -10.46 -11.55 67.46
CA PHE A 6 -9.72 -11.67 66.20
C PHE A 6 -10.44 -10.87 65.11
N ALA A 7 -9.84 -9.77 64.67
CA ALA A 7 -10.27 -9.04 63.48
C ALA A 7 -9.66 -9.71 62.24
N LEU A 8 -10.52 -10.29 61.40
CA LEU A 8 -10.17 -10.81 60.07
C LEU A 8 -10.20 -9.66 59.07
N LEU A 9 -9.04 -9.20 58.61
CA LEU A 9 -8.91 -8.24 57.51
C LEU A 9 -8.68 -9.02 56.22
N ILE A 10 -9.68 -8.99 55.32
CA ILE A 10 -9.58 -9.50 53.96
C ILE A 10 -9.02 -8.37 53.08
N PRO A 11 -7.88 -8.53 52.40
CA PRO A 11 -7.44 -7.56 51.42
C PRO A 11 -8.26 -7.75 50.13
N ALA A 12 -9.09 -6.77 49.82
CA ALA A 12 -9.75 -6.65 48.52
C ALA A 12 -8.70 -6.30 47.46
N ALA A 13 -8.24 -7.29 46.69
CA ALA A 13 -7.41 -7.08 45.51
C ALA A 13 -8.28 -6.49 44.40
N LEU A 14 -8.19 -5.16 44.19
CA LEU A 14 -8.74 -4.49 43.02
C LEU A 14 -7.88 -4.85 41.80
N LEU A 15 -8.29 -5.89 41.06
CA LEU A 15 -7.77 -6.16 39.72
C LEU A 15 -8.29 -5.06 38.78
N LEU A 16 -7.51 -3.99 38.61
CA LEU A 16 -7.70 -3.02 37.54
C LEU A 16 -7.32 -3.70 36.22
N SER A 17 -8.23 -4.47 35.64
CA SER A 17 -8.18 -4.86 34.23
C SER A 17 -8.47 -3.62 33.39
N ALA A 18 -7.46 -2.77 33.23
CA ALA A 18 -7.47 -1.70 32.25
C ALA A 18 -7.39 -2.33 30.85
N CYS A 19 -8.54 -2.73 30.30
CA CYS A 19 -8.69 -2.92 28.86
C CYS A 19 -8.60 -1.54 28.21
N THR A 20 -7.38 -1.03 28.01
CA THR A 20 -7.17 0.10 27.11
C THR A 20 -7.47 -0.41 25.70
N THR A 21 -8.68 -0.16 25.21
CA THR A 21 -8.96 -0.25 23.78
C THR A 21 -8.14 0.84 23.10
N VAL A 22 -6.98 0.46 22.58
CA VAL A 22 -6.23 1.32 21.68
C VAL A 22 -7.02 1.35 20.39
N GLU A 23 -7.84 2.38 20.22
CA GLU A 23 -8.48 2.64 18.94
C GLU A 23 -7.37 3.00 17.94
N PRO A 24 -7.13 2.19 16.89
CA PRO A 24 -6.27 2.64 15.81
C PRO A 24 -6.99 3.80 15.11
N VAL A 25 -6.46 5.02 15.25
CA VAL A 25 -7.00 6.23 14.59
C VAL A 25 -6.54 6.26 13.12
N ILE A 26 -6.81 5.18 12.38
CA ILE A 26 -6.62 5.20 10.93
C ILE A 26 -7.73 6.06 10.33
N LYS A 27 -7.34 7.16 9.70
CA LYS A 27 -8.28 8.07 9.03
C LYS A 27 -8.61 7.54 7.64
N ASP A 28 -9.84 7.07 7.49
CA ASP A 28 -10.38 6.62 6.21
C ASP A 28 -10.35 7.73 5.13
N ASN A 29 -9.95 7.36 3.91
CA ASN A 29 -9.95 8.21 2.72
C ASN A 29 -11.24 8.10 1.90
N GLY A 30 -12.20 7.28 2.32
CA GLY A 30 -13.54 7.25 1.75
C GLY A 30 -14.13 5.85 1.68
N PRO A 31 -15.42 5.74 1.33
CA PRO A 31 -16.09 4.45 1.24
C PRO A 31 -15.47 3.59 0.14
N ARG A 32 -15.34 2.29 0.41
CA ARG A 32 -14.90 1.29 -0.57
C ARG A 32 -16.03 0.34 -0.93
N THR A 33 -16.17 0.05 -2.23
CA THR A 33 -17.19 -0.88 -2.76
C THR A 33 -16.61 -2.19 -3.29
N ALA A 34 -15.30 -2.26 -3.53
CA ALA A 34 -14.63 -3.45 -4.03
C ALA A 34 -14.05 -4.31 -2.89
N ALA A 35 -13.96 -5.62 -3.13
CA ALA A 35 -13.19 -6.52 -2.27
C ALA A 35 -11.74 -6.03 -2.13
N CYS A 36 -11.11 -6.33 -1.01
CA CYS A 36 -9.71 -6.04 -0.76
C CYS A 36 -9.00 -7.22 -0.13
N VAL A 37 -7.68 -7.12 -0.06
CA VAL A 37 -6.83 -8.10 0.58
C VAL A 37 -6.64 -7.73 2.05
N ASP A 38 -6.72 -8.73 2.92
CA ASP A 38 -6.48 -8.55 4.35
C ASP A 38 -5.00 -8.25 4.63
N GLY A 39 -4.73 -7.34 5.56
CA GLY A 39 -3.38 -7.05 6.03
C GLY A 39 -3.15 -5.58 6.36
N GLY A 40 -1.98 -5.32 6.95
CA GLY A 40 -1.46 -3.96 7.09
C GLY A 40 -0.96 -3.38 5.75
N PRO A 41 -0.63 -2.09 5.70
CA PRO A 41 -0.20 -1.42 4.46
C PRO A 41 1.03 -2.06 3.82
N ASP A 42 2.02 -2.47 4.61
CA ASP A 42 3.22 -3.17 4.13
C ASP A 42 2.91 -4.58 3.62
N SER A 43 2.10 -5.34 4.33
CA SER A 43 1.67 -6.69 3.89
C SER A 43 0.86 -6.65 2.59
N VAL A 44 -0.09 -5.71 2.45
CA VAL A 44 -0.88 -5.58 1.22
C VAL A 44 -0.01 -5.11 0.05
N ALA A 45 0.89 -4.15 0.28
CA ALA A 45 1.84 -3.70 -0.72
C ALA A 45 2.77 -4.85 -1.18
N GLN A 46 3.29 -5.65 -0.25
CA GLN A 46 4.13 -6.81 -0.59
C GLN A 46 3.37 -7.78 -1.49
N GLN A 47 2.15 -8.16 -1.11
CA GLN A 47 1.31 -9.06 -1.91
C GLN A 47 1.02 -8.51 -3.32
N PHE A 48 0.83 -7.20 -3.45
CA PHE A 48 0.69 -6.55 -4.75
C PHE A 48 1.96 -6.72 -5.61
N TYR A 49 3.14 -6.46 -5.05
CA TYR A 49 4.39 -6.62 -5.79
C TYR A 49 4.73 -8.09 -6.08
N ASP A 50 4.41 -9.02 -5.18
CA ASP A 50 4.54 -10.46 -5.41
C ASP A 50 3.70 -10.91 -6.62
N LEU A 51 2.46 -10.43 -6.69
CA LEU A 51 1.60 -10.66 -7.85
C LEU A 51 2.25 -10.15 -9.14
N ARG A 52 2.80 -8.93 -9.16
CA ARG A 52 3.45 -8.39 -10.36
C ARG A 52 4.74 -9.10 -10.74
N VAL A 53 5.53 -9.53 -9.76
CA VAL A 53 6.74 -10.32 -10.02
C VAL A 53 6.37 -11.68 -10.61
N SER A 54 5.30 -12.31 -10.11
CA SER A 54 4.79 -13.59 -10.65
C SER A 54 4.15 -13.46 -12.03
N GLN A 55 3.59 -12.28 -12.35
CA GLN A 55 2.88 -12.00 -13.59
C GLN A 55 3.35 -10.65 -14.18
N PRO A 56 4.59 -10.59 -14.73
CA PRO A 56 5.14 -9.35 -15.24
C PRO A 56 4.31 -8.79 -16.39
N THR A 57 4.08 -7.47 -16.35
CA THR A 57 3.33 -6.76 -17.39
C THR A 57 4.17 -5.67 -18.02
N GLN A 58 3.96 -5.40 -19.30
CA GLN A 58 4.60 -4.31 -20.04
C GLN A 58 3.51 -3.37 -20.56
N GLY A 59 3.68 -2.07 -20.31
CA GLY A 59 2.68 -1.06 -20.57
C GLY A 59 1.44 -1.19 -19.67
N LEU A 60 0.33 -0.61 -20.13
CA LEU A 60 -0.95 -0.66 -19.43
C LEU A 60 -1.42 -2.12 -19.25
N PRO A 61 -1.87 -2.49 -18.04
CA PRO A 61 -2.46 -3.81 -17.83
C PRO A 61 -3.71 -3.98 -18.69
N ASP A 62 -3.87 -5.16 -19.28
CA ASP A 62 -5.12 -5.53 -19.95
C ASP A 62 -6.26 -5.71 -18.92
N SER A 63 -7.49 -5.92 -19.41
CA SER A 63 -8.67 -6.04 -18.55
C SER A 63 -8.57 -7.19 -17.54
N ASN A 64 -7.98 -8.32 -17.93
CA ASN A 64 -7.82 -9.49 -17.07
C ASN A 64 -6.80 -9.22 -15.95
N THR A 65 -5.67 -8.62 -16.30
CA THR A 65 -4.62 -8.24 -15.36
C THR A 65 -5.12 -7.15 -14.41
N LEU A 66 -5.79 -6.13 -14.94
CA LEU A 66 -6.33 -5.03 -14.14
C LEU A 66 -7.39 -5.52 -13.14
N ALA A 67 -8.20 -6.51 -13.52
CA ALA A 67 -9.14 -7.15 -12.60
C ALA A 67 -8.43 -7.87 -11.43
N LYS A 68 -7.28 -8.51 -11.68
CA LYS A 68 -6.46 -9.12 -10.61
C LYS A 68 -5.82 -8.07 -9.70
N TYR A 69 -5.52 -6.88 -10.22
CA TYR A 69 -4.98 -5.78 -9.44
C TYR A 69 -6.04 -5.10 -8.56
N ARG A 70 -7.32 -5.15 -8.94
CA ARG A 70 -8.41 -4.42 -8.28
C ARG A 70 -8.43 -4.53 -6.74
N PRO A 71 -8.20 -5.71 -6.11
CA PRO A 71 -8.19 -5.82 -4.65
C PRO A 71 -7.10 -5.00 -3.95
N TYR A 72 -6.02 -4.69 -4.67
CA TYR A 72 -4.85 -3.98 -4.16
C TYR A 72 -4.86 -2.49 -4.47
N LEU A 73 -5.62 -2.05 -5.48
CA LEU A 73 -5.61 -0.66 -5.94
C LEU A 73 -6.73 0.16 -5.28
N SER A 74 -6.43 1.44 -5.04
CA SER A 74 -7.44 2.43 -4.70
C SER A 74 -8.46 2.57 -5.82
N ASP A 75 -9.69 2.96 -5.47
CA ASP A 75 -10.73 3.23 -6.46
C ASP A 75 -10.26 4.24 -7.48
N ARG A 76 -9.58 5.29 -7.02
CA ARG A 76 -9.02 6.35 -7.85
C ARG A 76 -7.98 5.83 -8.85
N LEU A 77 -6.98 5.08 -8.39
CA LEU A 77 -5.91 4.58 -9.26
C LEU A 77 -6.45 3.55 -10.27
N TYR A 78 -7.35 2.67 -9.84
CA TYR A 78 -8.01 1.72 -10.72
C TYR A 78 -8.77 2.43 -11.85
N GLN A 79 -9.56 3.47 -11.54
CA GLN A 79 -10.29 4.22 -12.55
C GLN A 79 -9.37 4.96 -13.52
N LYS A 80 -8.21 5.46 -13.07
CA LYS A 80 -7.20 6.07 -13.95
C LYS A 80 -6.63 5.07 -14.94
N LEU A 81 -6.25 3.87 -14.47
CA LEU A 81 -5.75 2.79 -15.32
C LEU A 81 -6.81 2.30 -16.31
N LEU A 82 -8.06 2.18 -15.87
CA LEU A 82 -9.18 1.81 -16.73
C LEU A 82 -9.41 2.87 -17.83
N SER A 83 -9.42 4.15 -17.45
CA SER A 83 -9.57 5.28 -18.37
C SER A 83 -8.40 5.37 -19.36
N ALA A 84 -7.17 5.12 -18.92
CA ALA A 84 -6.00 5.08 -19.80
C ALA A 84 -6.05 3.90 -20.78
N SER A 85 -6.60 2.76 -20.35
CA SER A 85 -6.76 1.56 -21.18
C SER A 85 -7.78 1.75 -22.31
N SER A 86 -8.82 2.56 -22.08
CA SER A 86 -9.84 2.88 -23.08
C SER A 86 -9.45 4.00 -24.05
N GLN A 87 -8.44 4.81 -23.72
CA GLN A 87 -7.96 5.89 -24.59
C GLN A 87 -7.33 5.36 -25.87
N ASN A 88 -7.59 6.05 -26.99
CA ASN A 88 -6.99 5.82 -28.29
C ASN A 88 -6.81 7.18 -29.02
N PRO A 89 -5.61 7.50 -29.55
CA PRO A 89 -4.37 6.72 -29.46
C PRO A 89 -3.76 6.75 -28.04
N LYS A 90 -3.01 5.70 -27.68
CA LYS A 90 -2.29 5.62 -26.40
C LYS A 90 -0.91 6.29 -26.52
N PRO A 91 -0.49 7.15 -25.58
CA PRO A 91 0.87 7.64 -25.50
C PRO A 91 1.89 6.50 -25.45
N ALA A 92 3.02 6.67 -26.15
CA ALA A 92 4.10 5.68 -26.19
C ALA A 92 4.77 5.40 -24.83
N ALA A 93 4.54 6.27 -23.84
CA ALA A 93 4.98 6.09 -22.47
C ALA A 93 4.08 5.13 -21.68
N TRP A 94 2.85 4.89 -22.13
CA TRP A 94 1.91 3.95 -21.50
C TRP A 94 1.99 2.54 -22.08
N THR A 95 2.59 2.39 -23.26
CA THR A 95 2.64 1.11 -23.98
C THR A 95 3.98 0.40 -23.87
N ARG A 96 4.99 1.05 -23.29
CA ARG A 96 6.36 0.52 -23.20
C ARG A 96 6.84 0.56 -21.77
N GLY A 97 7.35 -0.58 -21.31
CA GLY A 97 7.97 -0.71 -20.01
C GLY A 97 6.99 -0.95 -18.86
N ASP A 98 7.54 -1.28 -17.71
CA ASP A 98 6.83 -1.46 -16.46
C ASP A 98 6.30 -0.11 -15.94
N LEU A 99 5.02 -0.08 -15.56
CA LEU A 99 4.36 1.13 -15.08
C LEU A 99 4.42 1.31 -13.57
N PHE A 100 4.66 0.26 -12.77
CA PHE A 100 4.66 0.38 -11.30
C PHE A 100 6.08 0.24 -10.71
N SER A 101 7.09 0.52 -11.52
CA SER A 101 8.48 0.70 -11.10
C SER A 101 9.18 1.67 -12.04
N SER A 102 10.25 2.30 -11.55
CA SER A 102 11.03 3.29 -12.28
C SER A 102 11.83 2.72 -13.45
N LEU A 103 12.19 1.43 -13.41
CA LEU A 103 12.91 0.80 -14.50
C LEU A 103 11.96 0.08 -15.46
N ALA A 104 12.01 0.46 -16.75
CA ALA A 104 11.10 -0.02 -17.78
C ALA A 104 11.07 -1.56 -17.92
N GLN A 105 12.15 -2.26 -17.63
CA GLN A 105 12.14 -3.72 -17.70
C GLN A 105 11.28 -4.35 -16.58
N GLY A 106 11.07 -3.65 -15.47
CA GLY A 106 10.40 -4.14 -14.26
C GLY A 106 11.34 -4.94 -13.34
N PRO A 107 10.91 -5.24 -12.10
CA PRO A 107 11.65 -6.09 -11.17
C PRO A 107 11.52 -7.59 -11.50
N THR A 108 12.42 -8.40 -10.93
CA THR A 108 12.23 -9.85 -10.69
C THR A 108 12.16 -10.18 -9.19
N SER A 109 12.41 -9.20 -8.33
CA SER A 109 12.20 -9.28 -6.88
C SER A 109 11.79 -7.92 -6.35
N ALA A 110 10.97 -7.93 -5.29
CA ALA A 110 10.51 -6.74 -4.59
C ALA A 110 10.42 -7.01 -3.10
N ASP A 111 10.94 -6.09 -2.28
CA ASP A 111 10.90 -6.14 -0.82
C ASP A 111 10.33 -4.81 -0.31
N VAL A 112 9.18 -4.86 0.35
CA VAL A 112 8.48 -3.67 0.86
C VAL A 112 8.90 -3.43 2.31
N ALA A 113 9.39 -2.22 2.58
CA ALA A 113 9.77 -1.81 3.93
C ALA A 113 8.56 -1.80 4.88
N SER A 114 8.79 -2.21 6.13
CA SER A 114 7.71 -2.24 7.12
C SER A 114 7.18 -0.85 7.46
N ALA A 115 5.85 -0.78 7.62
CA ALA A 115 5.15 0.42 8.06
C ALA A 115 5.35 0.72 9.55
N SER A 116 5.94 -0.20 10.33
CA SER A 116 6.09 -0.09 11.79
C SER A 116 6.94 1.09 12.25
N THR A 117 7.79 1.62 11.37
CA THR A 117 8.70 2.74 11.66
C THR A 117 8.09 4.10 11.37
N ILE A 118 6.89 4.15 10.78
CA ILE A 118 6.23 5.40 10.41
C ILE A 118 5.65 6.03 11.69
N PRO A 119 6.17 7.18 12.14
CA PRO A 119 5.89 7.71 13.48
C PRO A 119 4.44 8.12 13.70
N ASN A 120 3.68 8.34 12.62
CA ASN A 120 2.30 8.79 12.67
C ASN A 120 1.37 7.70 12.14
N ARG A 121 0.76 6.93 13.06
CA ARG A 121 -0.24 5.91 12.73
C ARG A 121 -1.56 6.49 12.22
N ASP A 122 -1.77 7.81 12.34
CA ASP A 122 -2.92 8.53 11.81
C ASP A 122 -2.66 9.11 10.40
N ALA A 123 -1.55 8.70 9.78
CA ALA A 123 -1.22 9.13 8.43
C ALA A 123 -2.28 8.59 7.44
N ARG A 124 -3.03 9.51 6.84
CA ARG A 124 -3.99 9.22 5.76
C ARG A 124 -3.31 8.54 4.56
N ASN A 125 -2.04 8.87 4.35
CA ASN A 125 -1.20 8.36 3.28
C ASN A 125 0.13 7.87 3.86
N ILE A 126 0.48 6.63 3.55
CA ILE A 126 1.65 5.93 4.07
C ILE A 126 2.57 5.59 2.90
N PRO A 127 3.63 6.39 2.64
CA PRO A 127 4.63 6.02 1.64
C PRO A 127 5.52 4.91 2.21
N LEU A 128 5.58 3.78 1.52
CA LEU A 128 6.47 2.67 1.84
C LEU A 128 7.55 2.57 0.78
N ARG A 129 8.80 2.45 1.22
CA ARG A 129 9.91 2.20 0.32
C ARG A 129 9.84 0.76 -0.19
N VAL A 130 10.09 0.57 -1.48
CA VAL A 130 10.16 -0.75 -2.11
C VAL A 130 11.54 -0.92 -2.69
N GLU A 131 12.29 -1.89 -2.19
CA GLU A 131 13.55 -2.32 -2.78
C GLU A 131 13.25 -3.29 -3.91
N LEU A 132 13.72 -2.94 -5.11
CA LEU A 132 13.45 -3.65 -6.34
C LEU A 132 14.76 -4.12 -6.93
N SER A 133 14.78 -5.33 -7.48
CA SER A 133 15.96 -5.86 -8.15
C SER A 133 15.64 -6.64 -9.40
N ARG A 134 16.60 -6.62 -10.33
CA ARG A 134 16.66 -7.48 -11.51
C ARG A 134 18.10 -7.65 -11.93
N ASP A 135 18.51 -8.90 -12.16
CA ASP A 135 19.89 -9.25 -12.48
C ASP A 135 20.86 -8.68 -11.43
N SER A 136 21.87 -7.92 -11.84
CA SER A 136 22.81 -7.23 -10.95
C SER A 136 22.39 -5.81 -10.54
N LYS A 137 21.19 -5.37 -10.94
CA LYS A 137 20.69 -4.01 -10.67
C LYS A 137 19.70 -4.01 -9.51
N THR A 138 19.90 -3.07 -8.60
CA THR A 138 18.96 -2.76 -7.52
C THR A 138 18.56 -1.29 -7.58
N TRP A 139 17.32 -0.99 -7.21
CA TRP A 139 16.82 0.37 -7.13
C TRP A 139 15.70 0.46 -6.10
N GLN A 140 15.27 1.68 -5.80
CA GLN A 140 14.21 1.95 -4.84
C GLN A 140 13.15 2.82 -5.48
N ASP A 141 11.90 2.48 -5.20
CA ASP A 141 10.73 3.29 -5.48
C ASP A 141 9.91 3.47 -4.18
N GLU A 142 8.86 4.29 -4.22
CA GLU A 142 7.91 4.40 -3.10
C GLU A 142 6.52 4.03 -3.56
N VAL A 143 5.87 3.13 -2.83
CA VAL A 143 4.45 2.83 -3.01
C VAL A 143 3.65 3.63 -1.99
N LEU A 144 2.66 4.38 -2.46
CA LEU A 144 1.78 5.16 -1.62
C LEU A 144 0.58 4.31 -1.22
N MET A 145 0.50 3.97 0.07
CA MET A 145 -0.63 3.25 0.64
C MET A 145 -1.63 4.22 1.26
N ILE A 146 -2.92 3.97 1.05
CA ILE A 146 -4.01 4.68 1.73
C ILE A 146 -4.98 3.68 2.34
N HIS A 147 -5.76 4.15 3.31
CA HIS A 147 -6.87 3.39 3.86
C HIS A 147 -8.18 3.85 3.19
N GLU A 148 -8.86 2.96 2.48
CA GLU A 148 -10.20 3.16 1.90
C GLU A 148 -11.19 2.17 2.53
N GLY A 149 -12.18 2.69 3.25
CA GLY A 149 -13.09 1.90 4.07
C GLY A 149 -12.32 1.16 5.17
N THR A 150 -12.24 -0.16 5.02
CA THR A 150 -11.50 -1.06 5.94
C THR A 150 -10.22 -1.60 5.33
N CYS A 151 -9.79 -1.08 4.18
CA CYS A 151 -8.80 -1.71 3.33
C CYS A 151 -7.59 -0.81 3.14
N TRP A 152 -6.40 -1.38 3.30
CA TRP A 152 -5.18 -0.77 2.78
C TRP A 152 -5.06 -1.04 1.29
N VAL A 153 -4.71 -0.01 0.52
CA VAL A 153 -4.59 -0.09 -0.94
C VAL A 153 -3.50 0.81 -1.48
N VAL A 154 -2.93 0.41 -2.61
CA VAL A 154 -2.00 1.19 -3.43
C VAL A 154 -2.76 2.30 -4.13
N ASP A 155 -2.40 3.54 -3.83
CA ASP A 155 -3.00 4.74 -4.41
C ASP A 155 -2.12 5.42 -5.46
N ASP A 156 -0.80 5.26 -5.34
CA ASP A 156 0.16 5.72 -6.34
C ASP A 156 1.50 4.99 -6.20
N VAL A 157 2.36 5.10 -7.20
CA VAL A 157 3.76 4.66 -7.14
C VAL A 157 4.64 5.82 -7.57
N ARG A 158 5.55 6.26 -6.70
CA ARG A 158 6.55 7.29 -7.00
C ARG A 158 7.83 6.64 -7.48
N TYR A 159 8.34 7.16 -8.58
CA TYR A 159 9.56 6.69 -9.20
C TYR A 159 10.74 7.43 -8.57
N VAL A 160 11.52 6.72 -7.75
CA VAL A 160 12.68 7.29 -7.01
C VAL A 160 14.01 6.71 -7.55
N GLY A 161 13.93 5.76 -8.48
CA GLY A 161 15.08 5.25 -9.20
C GLY A 161 15.93 6.35 -9.87
N GLN A 162 17.21 6.07 -10.06
CA GLN A 162 18.20 7.04 -10.56
C GLN A 162 17.90 7.53 -11.99
N VAL A 163 17.09 6.80 -12.75
CA VAL A 163 16.70 7.19 -14.12
C VAL A 163 15.28 7.78 -14.06
N PRO A 164 15.10 9.06 -14.44
CA PRO A 164 13.77 9.65 -14.50
C PRO A 164 12.87 8.89 -15.46
N HIS A 165 11.67 8.51 -15.02
CA HIS A 165 10.68 7.91 -15.92
C HIS A 165 10.19 8.97 -16.90
N ALA A 166 10.09 8.61 -18.18
CA ALA A 166 9.91 9.57 -19.29
C ALA A 166 8.55 10.31 -19.30
N GLY A 167 7.68 10.10 -18.29
CA GLY A 167 6.35 10.70 -18.23
C GLY A 167 5.88 11.21 -16.87
N GLY A 168 6.75 11.28 -15.84
CA GLY A 168 6.39 11.86 -14.55
C GLY A 168 7.19 11.30 -13.37
N GLY A 169 7.02 11.89 -12.19
CA GLY A 169 7.60 11.40 -10.93
C GLY A 169 6.76 10.33 -10.23
N SER A 170 5.55 10.04 -10.74
CA SER A 170 4.70 8.96 -10.25
C SER A 170 3.82 8.35 -11.35
N LEU A 171 3.22 7.19 -11.07
CA LEU A 171 2.29 6.52 -11.96
C LEU A 171 1.07 7.38 -12.27
N THR A 172 0.48 8.01 -11.26
CA THR A 172 -0.66 8.90 -11.48
C THR A 172 -0.29 10.07 -12.39
N GLN A 173 0.87 10.70 -12.20
CA GLN A 173 1.36 11.76 -13.08
C GLN A 173 1.60 11.25 -14.51
N LEU A 174 2.15 10.05 -14.66
CA LEU A 174 2.33 9.40 -15.95
C LEU A 174 1.00 9.22 -16.70
N LEU A 175 -0.05 8.81 -16.00
CA LEU A 175 -1.40 8.61 -16.56
C LEU A 175 -2.15 9.93 -16.81
N GLU A 176 -1.76 11.01 -16.15
CA GLU A 176 -2.32 12.35 -16.31
C GLU A 176 -1.61 13.19 -17.37
N ALA A 177 -0.39 12.81 -17.76
CA ALA A 177 0.40 13.48 -18.79
C ALA A 177 -0.31 13.37 -20.15
N LYS A 178 -1.30 14.24 -20.35
CA LYS A 178 -1.94 14.52 -21.63
C LYS A 178 -0.83 14.96 -22.59
N LYS A 179 -0.63 14.22 -23.66
CA LYS A 179 0.04 14.73 -24.85
C LYS A 179 -1.03 15.12 -25.85
#